data_AF-A0A3A4WD16-F1
#
_entry.id   AF-A0A3A4WD16-F1
#
_cell.length_a   1.000
_cell.length_b   1.000
_cell.length_c   1.000
_cell.angle_alpha   90.00
_cell.angle_beta   90.00
_cell.angle_gamma   90.00
#
_symmetry.space_group_name_H-M   'P 1'
#
loop_
_entity.id
_entity.type
_entity.pdbx_description
1 polymer ?
#
loop_
_entity_poly.entity_id
_entity_poly.type
_entity_poly.pdbx_seq_one_letter_code
_entity_poly.pdbx_strand_id
1 'polypeptide(L)'
;MQLFLLASLTGPVLKVAARIAEAFSGVNEIGPQKRSACEKKSKDARCGGRNGIICVCYVDSSVSVSSCDSPPYQVKRGRGMSDRIKLGQQLRKIRLANHLSLKQVEKLSKGRFKASIVGSYERGERAVSAYRLVELASLYGVSPEYVVAEARNPRKRFNPDSGICINLQRVAEMSKEGYRDLKVYVDSIRTAREDPSESILTLRNQDLPALSAALGTPTKETLGMMDRLDLLAYPQ
;
A
#
# COMPACT_ATOMS: atom_id res chain seq x y z
N MET A 1 -31.85 24.54 38.32
CA MET A 1 -30.66 23.66 38.30
C MET A 1 -30.24 23.37 36.86
N GLN A 2 -29.56 24.32 36.21
CA GLN A 2 -28.99 24.08 34.88
C GLN A 2 -27.91 25.12 34.60
N LEU A 3 -26.71 24.87 35.12
CA LEU A 3 -25.47 25.56 34.79
C LEU A 3 -24.37 24.76 35.47
N PHE A 4 -23.66 23.91 34.72
CA PHE A 4 -22.30 23.40 35.00
C PHE A 4 -22.01 22.24 34.04
N LEU A 5 -21.62 22.54 32.79
CA LEU A 5 -20.93 21.55 31.94
C LEU A 5 -20.09 22.21 30.83
N LEU A 6 -19.25 23.18 31.20
CA LEU A 6 -18.18 23.70 30.35
C LEU A 6 -16.91 23.88 31.19
N ALA A 7 -16.29 22.78 31.63
CA ALA A 7 -14.92 22.80 32.15
C ALA A 7 -14.36 21.38 32.31
N SER A 8 -13.80 20.81 31.23
CA SER A 8 -12.70 19.83 31.31
C SER A 8 -12.12 19.50 29.94
N LEU A 9 -11.62 20.53 29.24
CA LEU A 9 -10.54 20.34 28.28
C LEU A 9 -9.23 20.42 29.08
N THR A 10 -8.75 19.27 29.54
CA THR A 10 -7.46 19.19 30.24
C THR A 10 -6.32 19.44 29.25
N GLY A 11 -5.29 20.14 29.72
CA GLY A 11 -4.25 20.79 28.92
C GLY A 11 -3.53 20.02 27.80
N PRO A 12 -3.31 18.69 27.83
CA PRO A 12 -2.65 18.00 26.72
C PRO A 12 -3.47 17.99 25.42
N VAL A 13 -4.81 17.89 25.51
CA VAL A 13 -5.70 17.88 24.33
C VAL A 13 -5.67 19.23 23.62
N LEU A 14 -5.61 20.32 24.38
CA LEU A 14 -5.53 21.68 23.85
C LEU A 14 -4.17 21.96 23.16
N LYS A 15 -3.07 21.38 23.67
CA LYS A 15 -1.74 21.50 23.05
C LYS A 15 -1.64 20.75 21.72
N VAL A 16 -2.23 19.55 21.64
CA VAL A 16 -2.31 18.80 20.38
C VAL A 16 -3.21 19.53 19.39
N ALA A 17 -4.38 20.03 19.82
CA ALA A 17 -5.27 20.82 18.97
C ALA A 17 -4.60 22.11 18.44
N ALA A 18 -3.83 22.82 19.28
CA ALA A 18 -3.09 24.02 18.88
C ALA A 18 -1.99 23.69 17.84
N ARG A 19 -1.26 22.58 18.01
CA ARG A 19 -0.27 22.14 17.02
C ARG A 19 -0.88 21.65 15.71
N ILE A 20 -2.06 21.03 15.78
CA ILE A 20 -2.84 20.66 14.58
C ILE A 20 -3.26 21.93 13.83
N ALA A 21 -3.72 22.98 14.53
CA ALA A 21 -4.13 24.24 13.91
C ALA A 21 -2.95 24.96 13.22
N GLU A 22 -1.74 24.93 13.80
CA GLU A 22 -0.53 25.49 13.19
C GLU A 22 -0.02 24.70 11.98
N ALA A 23 -0.28 23.38 11.90
CA ALA A 23 0.11 22.57 10.75
C ALA A 23 -0.77 22.81 9.50
N PHE A 24 -1.98 23.31 9.68
CA PHE A 24 -2.93 23.58 8.58
C PHE A 24 -2.70 24.93 7.88
N SER A 25 -2.02 25.90 8.51
CA SER A 25 -1.81 27.24 7.95
C SER A 25 -0.72 27.31 6.86
N GLY A 26 0.03 26.23 6.64
CA GLY A 26 1.14 26.16 5.67
C GLY A 26 0.81 25.54 4.30
N VAL A 27 -0.44 25.13 4.04
CA VAL A 27 -0.80 24.49 2.77
C VAL A 27 -1.55 25.48 1.88
N ASN A 28 -0.83 26.44 1.32
CA ASN A 28 -1.33 27.24 0.20
C ASN A 28 -0.39 27.10 -1.00
N GLU A 29 -1.01 27.01 -2.18
CA GLU A 29 -0.43 26.83 -3.52
C GLU A 29 -0.22 25.39 -4.02
N ILE A 30 -1.34 24.71 -4.32
CA ILE A 30 -1.36 23.75 -5.42
C ILE A 30 -1.47 24.56 -6.72
N GLY A 31 -0.33 24.83 -7.35
CA GLY A 31 -0.29 25.41 -8.69
C GLY A 31 -1.06 24.56 -9.72
N PRO A 32 -1.58 25.15 -10.81
CA PRO A 32 -2.50 24.47 -11.70
C PRO A 32 -1.82 23.30 -12.41
N GLN A 33 -2.34 22.08 -12.20
CA GLN A 33 -1.98 20.93 -13.02
C GLN A 33 -2.36 21.24 -14.48
N LYS A 34 -1.35 21.31 -15.36
CA LYS A 34 -1.53 21.46 -16.79
C LYS A 34 -2.37 20.29 -17.32
N ARG A 35 -3.66 20.56 -17.59
CA ARG A 35 -4.51 19.67 -18.38
C ARG A 35 -3.99 19.72 -19.82
N SER A 36 -3.50 18.59 -20.34
CA SER A 36 -3.19 18.50 -21.77
C SER A 36 -4.48 18.73 -22.56
N ALA A 37 -4.47 19.75 -23.41
CA ALA A 37 -5.58 20.03 -24.31
C ALA A 37 -5.66 18.90 -25.36
N CYS A 38 -6.82 18.25 -25.45
CA CYS A 38 -7.13 17.37 -26.56
C CYS A 38 -7.62 18.27 -27.70
N GLU A 39 -6.79 18.46 -28.71
CA GLU A 39 -7.11 19.30 -29.87
C GLU A 39 -8.11 18.56 -30.76
N LYS A 40 -9.30 19.14 -30.93
CA LYS A 40 -10.37 18.56 -31.76
C LYS A 40 -9.99 18.69 -33.24
N LYS A 41 -9.81 17.58 -33.94
CA LYS A 41 -9.53 17.56 -35.39
C LYS A 41 -10.76 17.74 -36.29
N SER A 42 -11.99 17.83 -35.77
CA SER A 42 -13.21 18.02 -36.57
C SER A 42 -14.31 18.73 -35.77
N LYS A 43 -15.12 19.56 -36.46
CA LYS A 43 -16.17 20.40 -35.87
C LYS A 43 -17.36 19.59 -35.32
N ASP A 44 -17.52 18.33 -35.72
CA ASP A 44 -18.70 17.50 -35.36
C ASP A 44 -18.44 16.44 -34.27
N ALA A 45 -17.23 16.39 -33.71
CA ALA A 45 -16.85 15.38 -32.72
C ALA A 45 -17.41 15.69 -31.31
N ARG A 46 -18.29 14.81 -30.79
CA ARG A 46 -18.70 14.79 -29.37
C ARG A 46 -17.77 13.89 -28.55
N CYS A 47 -17.20 14.44 -27.46
CA CYS A 47 -16.28 13.72 -26.59
C CYS A 47 -17.07 12.92 -25.54
N GLY A 48 -17.26 11.62 -25.76
CA GLY A 48 -17.71 10.69 -24.71
C GLY A 48 -16.61 10.53 -23.65
N GLY A 49 -17.00 10.46 -22.37
CA GLY A 49 -16.09 10.54 -21.22
C GLY A 49 -14.93 9.54 -21.21
N ARG A 50 -13.86 9.92 -20.47
CA ARG A 50 -12.67 9.13 -20.24
C ARG A 50 -12.95 8.01 -19.21
N ASN A 51 -13.08 6.79 -19.67
CA ASN A 51 -12.62 5.63 -18.89
C ASN A 51 -11.37 5.11 -19.58
N GLY A 52 -10.28 5.04 -18.83
CA GLY A 52 -8.93 4.80 -19.36
C GLY A 52 -8.88 3.64 -20.36
N ILE A 53 -8.07 3.85 -21.40
CA ILE A 53 -7.58 2.90 -22.42
C ILE A 53 -8.26 2.99 -23.81
N ILE A 54 -9.45 3.59 -23.99
CA ILE A 54 -10.05 3.74 -25.34
C ILE A 54 -10.67 5.13 -25.53
N CYS A 55 -10.30 5.83 -26.61
CA CYS A 55 -11.03 6.99 -27.10
C CYS A 55 -11.99 6.52 -28.19
N VAL A 56 -13.30 6.47 -27.91
CA VAL A 56 -14.31 6.12 -28.90
C VAL A 56 -14.85 7.41 -29.50
N CYS A 57 -14.48 7.69 -30.75
CA CYS A 57 -15.11 8.75 -31.54
C CYS A 57 -16.31 8.13 -32.29
N TYR A 58 -17.52 8.64 -32.05
CA TYR A 58 -18.69 8.32 -32.88
C TYR A 58 -18.81 9.38 -33.98
N VAL A 59 -18.70 8.95 -35.24
CA VAL A 59 -19.08 9.75 -36.41
C VAL A 59 -19.96 8.84 -37.28
N ASP A 60 -21.22 9.24 -37.46
CA ASP A 60 -22.23 8.68 -38.38
C ASP A 60 -22.13 7.17 -38.67
N SER A 61 -22.56 6.38 -37.67
CA SER A 61 -22.88 4.94 -37.78
C SER A 61 -21.84 4.03 -38.45
N SER A 62 -20.58 4.46 -38.55
CA SER A 62 -19.48 3.67 -39.09
C SER A 62 -18.28 3.68 -38.15
N VAL A 63 -17.81 2.49 -37.78
CA VAL A 63 -16.67 2.32 -36.86
C VAL A 63 -15.38 2.45 -37.67
N SER A 64 -14.76 3.63 -37.66
CA SER A 64 -13.38 3.79 -38.14
C SER A 64 -12.41 3.74 -36.96
N VAL A 65 -11.64 2.65 -36.86
CA VAL A 65 -10.50 2.56 -35.93
C VAL A 65 -9.31 3.24 -36.58
N SER A 66 -9.14 4.54 -36.38
CA SER A 66 -7.91 5.23 -36.77
C SER A 66 -6.83 4.95 -35.71
N SER A 67 -5.73 4.33 -36.13
CA SER A 67 -4.52 4.11 -35.33
C SER A 67 -4.11 5.40 -34.61
N CYS A 68 -4.35 5.46 -33.31
CA CYS A 68 -3.69 6.42 -32.46
C CYS A 68 -2.27 5.88 -32.22
N ASP A 69 -1.28 6.56 -32.77
CA ASP A 69 0.14 6.37 -32.47
C ASP A 69 0.38 6.67 -30.98
N SER A 70 -0.02 5.73 -30.14
CA SER A 70 0.44 5.67 -28.76
C SER A 70 1.94 5.38 -28.87
N PRO A 71 2.83 6.21 -28.28
CA PRO A 71 4.23 5.84 -28.21
C PRO A 71 4.30 4.43 -27.63
N PRO A 72 5.10 3.50 -28.22
CA PRO A 72 5.14 2.13 -27.76
C PRO A 72 5.40 2.18 -26.26
N TYR A 73 4.51 1.56 -25.49
CA TYR A 73 4.65 1.43 -24.05
C TYR A 73 6.08 0.94 -23.78
N GLN A 74 6.95 1.88 -23.39
CA GLN A 74 8.34 1.58 -23.19
C GLN A 74 8.45 0.84 -21.86
N VAL A 75 8.31 -0.48 -21.92
CA VAL A 75 8.77 -1.35 -20.85
C VAL A 75 10.25 -1.01 -20.68
N LYS A 76 10.62 -0.33 -19.60
CA LYS A 76 12.02 -0.07 -19.24
C LYS A 76 12.73 -1.43 -19.12
N ARG A 77 13.34 -1.89 -20.21
CA ARG A 77 14.11 -3.13 -20.32
C ARG A 77 15.41 -2.96 -19.54
N GLY A 78 15.35 -3.21 -18.23
CA GLY A 78 16.51 -3.10 -17.36
C GLY A 78 16.37 -3.70 -15.96
N ARG A 79 15.28 -4.42 -15.65
CA ARG A 79 15.02 -4.96 -14.29
C ARG A 79 14.68 -6.45 -14.20
N GLY A 80 14.51 -7.15 -15.33
CA GLY A 80 13.99 -8.53 -15.34
C GLY A 80 14.82 -9.58 -14.58
N MET A 81 16.15 -9.42 -14.52
CA MET A 81 17.03 -10.33 -13.78
C MET A 81 16.87 -10.18 -12.26
N SER A 82 16.69 -8.93 -11.78
CA SER A 82 16.50 -8.63 -10.36
C SER A 82 15.16 -9.16 -9.84
N ASP A 83 14.11 -9.07 -10.65
CA ASP A 83 12.75 -9.43 -10.22
C ASP A 83 12.57 -10.95 -10.07
N ARG A 84 13.20 -11.74 -10.97
CA ARG A 84 13.18 -13.21 -10.87
C ARG A 84 13.90 -13.72 -9.62
N ILE A 85 15.04 -13.12 -9.29
CA ILE A 85 15.81 -13.47 -8.08
C ILE A 85 15.00 -13.13 -6.83
N LYS A 86 14.37 -11.94 -6.77
CA LYS A 86 13.52 -11.55 -5.63
C LYS A 86 12.32 -12.48 -5.45
N LEU A 87 11.67 -12.87 -6.55
CA LEU A 87 10.56 -13.83 -6.52
C LEU A 87 11.03 -15.19 -5.98
N GLY A 88 12.16 -15.69 -6.46
CA GLY A 88 12.76 -16.93 -5.97
C GLY A 88 13.10 -16.87 -4.48
N GLN A 89 13.71 -15.77 -4.02
CA GLN A 89 14.00 -15.54 -2.61
C GLN A 89 12.73 -15.52 -1.76
N GLN A 90 11.65 -14.90 -2.24
CA GLN A 90 10.38 -14.87 -1.52
C GLN A 90 9.74 -16.26 -1.42
N LEU A 91 9.76 -17.05 -2.49
CA LEU A 91 9.32 -18.45 -2.45
C LEU A 91 10.13 -19.27 -1.44
N ARG A 92 11.45 -19.07 -1.39
CA ARG A 92 12.32 -19.72 -0.41
C ARG A 92 11.96 -19.33 1.02
N LYS A 93 11.70 -18.05 1.29
CA LYS A 93 11.29 -17.56 2.62
C LYS A 93 10.00 -18.24 3.07
N ILE A 94 8.98 -18.28 2.21
CA ILE A 94 7.69 -18.90 2.51
C ILE A 94 7.84 -20.41 2.75
N ARG A 95 8.66 -21.10 1.96
CA ARG A 95 8.95 -22.52 2.18
C ARG A 95 9.60 -22.77 3.53
N LEU A 96 10.60 -21.96 3.90
CA LEU A 96 11.29 -22.07 5.19
C LEU A 96 10.37 -21.72 6.37
N ALA A 97 9.49 -20.74 6.22
CA ALA A 97 8.48 -20.39 7.22
C ALA A 97 7.49 -21.54 7.46
N ASN A 98 7.17 -22.31 6.43
CA ASN A 98 6.37 -23.54 6.53
C ASN A 98 7.18 -24.76 7.04
N HIS A 99 8.45 -24.59 7.41
CA HIS A 99 9.36 -25.66 7.83
C HIS A 99 9.51 -26.80 6.82
N LEU A 100 9.35 -26.51 5.52
CA LEU A 100 9.44 -27.50 4.45
C LEU A 100 10.85 -27.54 3.84
N SER A 101 11.42 -28.72 3.72
CA SER A 101 12.59 -28.99 2.88
C SER A 101 12.19 -29.16 1.41
N LEU A 102 13.13 -28.99 0.48
CA LEU A 102 12.86 -29.20 -0.95
C LEU A 102 12.33 -30.62 -1.26
N LYS A 103 12.85 -31.65 -0.55
CA LYS A 103 12.37 -33.02 -0.67
C LYS A 103 10.94 -33.19 -0.13
N GLN A 104 10.59 -32.48 0.95
CA GLN A 104 9.22 -32.49 1.47
C GLN A 104 8.24 -31.80 0.51
N VAL A 105 8.64 -30.71 -0.14
CA VAL A 105 7.82 -30.07 -1.19
C VAL A 105 7.54 -31.02 -2.35
N GLU A 106 8.55 -31.78 -2.78
CA GLU A 106 8.37 -32.81 -3.80
C GLU A 106 7.40 -33.92 -3.36
N LYS A 107 7.51 -34.38 -2.12
CA LYS A 107 6.60 -35.39 -1.56
C LYS A 107 5.17 -34.87 -1.44
N LEU A 108 4.97 -33.66 -0.91
CA LEU A 108 3.66 -33.02 -0.73
C LEU A 108 2.97 -32.76 -2.07
N SER A 109 3.73 -32.36 -3.08
CA SER A 109 3.23 -32.15 -4.44
C SER A 109 3.07 -33.44 -5.25
N LYS A 110 3.27 -34.62 -4.65
CA LYS A 110 3.22 -35.93 -5.32
C LYS A 110 4.11 -35.98 -6.57
N GLY A 111 5.31 -35.42 -6.49
CA GLY A 111 6.29 -35.40 -7.59
C GLY A 111 6.03 -34.34 -8.68
N ARG A 112 4.96 -33.55 -8.59
CA ARG A 112 4.67 -32.47 -9.55
C ARG A 112 5.71 -31.35 -9.52
N PHE A 113 6.34 -31.14 -8.37
CA PHE A 113 7.44 -30.21 -8.17
C PHE A 113 8.68 -30.97 -7.71
N LYS A 114 9.55 -31.33 -8.67
CA LYS A 114 10.87 -31.92 -8.35
C LYS A 114 11.70 -30.94 -7.52
N ALA A 115 12.40 -31.44 -6.50
CA ALA A 115 13.24 -30.64 -5.61
C ALA A 115 14.28 -29.78 -6.37
N SER A 116 14.86 -30.34 -7.44
CA SER A 116 15.83 -29.63 -8.30
C SER A 116 15.22 -28.41 -9.00
N ILE A 117 14.00 -28.54 -9.52
CA ILE A 117 13.28 -27.48 -10.22
C ILE A 117 12.93 -26.35 -9.26
N VAL A 118 12.37 -26.68 -8.09
CA VAL A 118 12.06 -25.70 -7.05
C VAL A 118 13.31 -24.97 -6.60
N GLY A 119 14.44 -25.69 -6.44
CA GLY A 119 15.72 -25.08 -6.13
C GLY A 119 16.19 -24.05 -7.17
N SER A 120 16.06 -24.36 -8.47
CA SER A 120 16.40 -23.41 -9.54
C SER A 120 15.43 -22.22 -9.61
N TYR A 121 14.17 -22.39 -9.20
CA TYR A 121 13.24 -21.26 -9.03
C TYR A 121 13.66 -20.35 -7.87
N GLU A 122 13.99 -20.93 -6.72
CA GLU A 122 14.38 -20.19 -5.51
C GLU A 122 15.67 -19.37 -5.71
N ARG A 123 16.61 -19.90 -6.50
CA ARG A 123 17.86 -19.18 -6.84
C ARG A 123 17.68 -18.19 -7.99
N GLY A 124 16.52 -18.18 -8.66
CA GLY A 124 16.28 -17.33 -9.82
C GLY A 124 17.07 -17.74 -11.07
N GLU A 125 17.58 -18.98 -11.12
CA GLU A 125 18.23 -19.55 -12.30
C GLU A 125 17.21 -19.82 -13.41
N ARG A 126 16.02 -20.30 -13.03
CA ARG A 126 14.92 -20.59 -13.94
C ARG A 126 13.72 -19.69 -13.64
N ALA A 127 13.05 -19.21 -14.71
CA ALA A 127 11.82 -18.45 -14.55
C ALA A 127 10.66 -19.36 -14.14
N VAL A 128 9.85 -18.87 -13.19
CA VAL A 128 8.59 -19.49 -12.77
C VAL A 128 7.49 -18.94 -13.68
N SER A 129 6.70 -19.81 -14.31
CA SER A 129 5.51 -19.36 -15.04
C SER A 129 4.41 -18.94 -14.05
N ALA A 130 3.51 -18.05 -14.47
CA ALA A 130 2.39 -17.62 -13.63
C ALA A 130 1.58 -18.81 -13.08
N TYR A 131 1.27 -19.79 -13.94
CA TYR A 131 0.57 -21.00 -13.54
C TYR A 131 1.32 -21.80 -12.45
N ARG A 132 2.64 -22.01 -12.61
CA ARG A 132 3.45 -22.73 -11.62
C ARG A 132 3.58 -21.97 -10.31
N LEU A 133 3.59 -20.64 -10.36
CA LEU A 133 3.60 -19.80 -9.17
C LEU A 133 2.31 -19.99 -8.36
N VAL A 134 1.15 -19.97 -9.03
CA VAL A 134 -0.15 -20.20 -8.38
C VAL A 134 -0.16 -21.56 -7.68
N GLU A 135 0.28 -22.61 -8.37
CA GLU A 135 0.33 -23.96 -7.78
C GLU A 135 1.26 -24.07 -6.57
N LEU A 136 2.43 -23.42 -6.60
CA LEU A 136 3.33 -23.37 -5.44
C LEU A 136 2.75 -22.54 -4.30
N ALA A 137 2.10 -21.42 -4.60
CA ALA A 137 1.46 -20.57 -3.61
C ALA A 137 0.33 -21.32 -2.89
N SER A 138 -0.53 -22.01 -3.64
CA SER A 138 -1.56 -22.90 -3.09
C SER A 138 -0.98 -24.03 -2.24
N LEU A 139 0.13 -24.65 -2.67
CA LEU A 139 0.81 -25.69 -1.89
C LEU A 139 1.36 -25.15 -0.55
N TYR A 140 1.79 -23.90 -0.52
CA TYR A 140 2.30 -23.23 0.68
C TYR A 140 1.23 -22.51 1.50
N GLY A 141 -0.04 -22.54 1.09
CA GLY A 141 -1.14 -21.89 1.80
C GLY A 141 -1.14 -20.35 1.74
N VAL A 142 -0.54 -19.77 0.69
CA VAL A 142 -0.45 -18.31 0.51
C VAL A 142 -1.08 -17.87 -0.81
N SER A 143 -1.52 -16.60 -0.91
CA SER A 143 -2.01 -16.06 -2.19
C SER A 143 -0.86 -15.76 -3.16
N PRO A 144 -1.02 -16.03 -4.47
CA PRO A 144 0.00 -15.70 -5.45
C PRO A 144 0.28 -14.18 -5.51
N GLU A 145 -0.73 -13.35 -5.25
CA GLU A 145 -0.61 -11.89 -5.16
C GLU A 145 0.36 -11.49 -4.04
N TYR A 146 0.25 -12.13 -2.86
CA TYR A 146 1.15 -11.88 -1.73
C TYR A 146 2.60 -12.22 -2.09
N VAL A 147 2.83 -13.37 -2.74
CA VAL A 147 4.18 -13.77 -3.17
C VAL A 147 4.80 -12.74 -4.11
N VAL A 148 4.03 -12.22 -5.07
CA VAL A 148 4.52 -11.24 -6.04
C VAL A 148 4.70 -9.86 -5.41
N ALA A 149 3.77 -9.43 -4.56
CA ALA A 149 3.82 -8.14 -3.88
C ALA A 149 5.07 -8.04 -2.99
N GLU A 150 5.29 -9.06 -2.16
CA GLU A 150 6.44 -9.10 -1.24
C GLU A 150 7.77 -9.28 -2.00
N ALA A 151 7.77 -10.00 -3.13
CA ALA A 151 8.94 -10.09 -4.00
C ALA A 151 9.28 -8.75 -4.67
N ARG A 152 8.28 -8.03 -5.19
CA ARG A 152 8.48 -6.76 -5.88
C ARG A 152 8.90 -5.67 -4.90
N ASN A 153 8.39 -5.73 -3.67
CA ASN A 153 8.67 -4.73 -2.69
C ASN A 153 8.64 -5.26 -1.25
N PRO A 154 9.73 -5.89 -0.77
CA PRO A 154 9.79 -6.40 0.61
C PRO A 154 9.75 -5.29 1.68
N ARG A 155 9.65 -4.02 1.26
CA ARG A 155 9.56 -2.82 2.11
C ARG A 155 8.40 -1.89 1.75
N LYS A 156 7.62 -2.10 0.67
CA LYS A 156 6.37 -1.34 0.45
C LYS A 156 5.20 -2.14 0.96
N ARG A 157 5.13 -2.05 2.26
CA ARG A 157 4.08 -2.44 3.15
C ARG A 157 2.92 -1.43 3.18
N PHE A 158 2.88 -0.48 2.25
CA PHE A 158 1.89 0.61 2.23
C PHE A 158 1.33 0.82 0.82
N ASN A 159 0.07 0.46 0.60
CA ASN A 159 -0.71 1.01 -0.48
C ASN A 159 -1.41 2.27 0.05
N PRO A 160 -1.03 3.48 -0.38
CA PRO A 160 -1.68 4.71 0.08
C PRO A 160 -3.18 4.70 -0.22
N ASP A 161 -3.65 4.01 -1.25
CA ASP A 161 -5.08 3.97 -1.58
C ASP A 161 -5.90 3.10 -0.62
N SER A 162 -5.26 2.22 0.18
CA SER A 162 -5.93 1.36 1.18
C SER A 162 -5.92 1.92 2.60
N GLY A 163 -5.37 3.12 2.83
CA GLY A 163 -5.27 3.74 4.15
C GLY A 163 -4.06 3.28 4.98
N ILE A 164 -3.83 3.97 6.09
CA ILE A 164 -2.72 3.78 7.04
C ILE A 164 -3.18 2.82 8.13
N CYS A 165 -2.70 1.58 8.10
CA CYS A 165 -2.95 0.62 9.17
C CYS A 165 -1.90 0.75 10.26
N ILE A 166 -2.34 0.93 11.50
CA ILE A 166 -1.49 1.13 12.68
C ILE A 166 -1.59 -0.08 13.60
N ASN A 167 -0.43 -0.59 14.04
CA ASN A 167 -0.34 -1.63 15.06
C ASN A 167 -0.60 -1.03 16.45
N LEU A 168 -1.74 -1.36 17.05
CA LEU A 168 -2.16 -0.83 18.35
C LEU A 168 -1.30 -1.32 19.52
N GLN A 169 -0.78 -2.54 19.43
CA GLN A 169 0.13 -3.09 20.43
C GLN A 169 1.44 -2.30 20.46
N ARG A 170 2.01 -2.03 19.28
CA ARG A 170 3.24 -1.25 19.16
C ARG A 170 3.05 0.19 19.65
N VAL A 171 1.90 0.81 19.39
CA VAL A 171 1.57 2.14 19.93
C VAL A 171 1.58 2.15 21.47
N ALA A 172 1.07 1.10 22.12
CA ALA A 172 1.09 1.00 23.58
C ALA A 172 2.50 0.88 24.16
N GLU A 173 3.41 0.20 23.46
CA GLU A 173 4.83 0.11 23.81
C GLU A 173 5.54 1.46 23.62
N MET A 174 5.39 2.07 22.45
CA MET A 174 6.00 3.37 22.13
C MET A 174 5.52 4.49 23.08
N SER A 175 4.29 4.41 23.60
CA SER A 175 3.79 5.34 24.60
C SER A 175 4.62 5.33 25.89
N LYS A 176 5.24 4.20 26.24
CA LYS A 176 6.13 4.08 27.41
C LYS A 176 7.52 4.66 27.11
N GLU A 177 7.92 4.65 25.84
CA GLU A 177 9.20 5.17 25.32
C GLU A 177 9.18 6.69 25.04
N GLY A 178 8.09 7.38 25.34
CA GLY A 178 7.98 8.84 25.22
C GLY A 178 6.98 9.34 24.18
N TYR A 179 6.41 8.46 23.35
CA TYR A 179 5.42 8.83 22.32
C TYR A 179 3.99 8.81 22.86
N ARG A 180 3.75 9.50 23.99
CA ARG A 180 2.43 9.54 24.63
C ARG A 180 1.36 10.18 23.75
N ASP A 181 1.74 11.20 22.99
CA ASP A 181 0.82 11.94 22.12
C ASP A 181 0.24 11.07 21.00
N LEU A 182 1.03 10.11 20.49
CA LEU A 182 0.57 9.13 19.51
C LEU A 182 -0.55 8.26 20.09
N LYS A 183 -0.39 7.78 21.33
CA LYS A 183 -1.40 6.95 21.99
C LYS A 183 -2.69 7.73 22.26
N VAL A 184 -2.57 8.96 22.76
CA VAL A 184 -3.74 9.83 22.99
C VAL A 184 -4.52 10.06 21.70
N TYR A 185 -3.82 10.34 20.60
CA TYR A 185 -4.45 10.54 19.30
C TYR A 185 -5.17 9.26 18.81
N VAL A 186 -4.48 8.11 18.86
CA VAL A 186 -5.06 6.82 18.44
C VAL A 186 -6.28 6.44 19.30
N ASP A 187 -6.22 6.60 20.61
CA ASP A 187 -7.33 6.30 21.52
C ASP A 187 -8.52 7.25 21.30
N SER A 188 -8.25 8.51 20.92
CA SER A 188 -9.32 9.47 20.58
C SER A 188 -10.11 9.03 19.34
N ILE A 189 -9.44 8.47 18.33
CA ILE A 189 -10.08 7.95 17.12
C ILE A 189 -10.90 6.70 17.43
N ARG A 190 -10.35 5.77 18.22
CA ARG A 190 -11.07 4.55 18.63
C ARG A 190 -12.34 4.87 19.39
N THR A 191 -12.27 5.83 20.31
CA THR A 191 -13.43 6.29 21.08
C THR A 191 -14.46 6.97 20.18
N ALA A 192 -14.03 7.87 19.28
CA ALA A 192 -14.94 8.59 18.39
C ALA A 192 -15.64 7.69 17.37
N ARG A 193 -15.01 6.56 16.98
CA ARG A 193 -15.57 5.59 16.03
C ARG A 193 -16.32 4.45 16.71
N GLU A 194 -16.29 4.38 18.04
CA GLU A 194 -16.76 3.21 18.81
C GLU A 194 -16.17 1.89 18.27
N ASP A 195 -14.90 1.93 17.85
CA ASP A 195 -14.24 0.82 17.15
C ASP A 195 -13.49 -0.09 18.14
N PRO A 196 -13.95 -1.34 18.37
CA PRO A 196 -13.36 -2.26 19.33
C PRO A 196 -12.10 -2.96 18.79
N SER A 197 -11.58 -2.60 17.60
CA SER A 197 -10.41 -3.25 16.99
C SER A 197 -9.25 -3.36 17.98
N GLU A 198 -8.81 -4.59 18.26
CA GLU A 198 -7.85 -4.87 19.34
C GLU A 198 -6.39 -4.74 18.90
N SER A 199 -6.10 -5.07 17.64
CA SER A 199 -4.73 -5.22 17.13
C SER A 199 -4.34 -4.19 16.06
N ILE A 200 -5.25 -3.86 15.15
CA ILE A 200 -4.98 -3.01 14.00
C ILE A 200 -6.05 -1.91 13.90
N LEU A 201 -5.62 -0.66 13.71
CA LEU A 201 -6.51 0.45 13.40
C LEU A 201 -6.21 0.98 12.00
N THR A 202 -7.22 1.01 11.13
CA THR A 202 -7.10 1.59 9.79
C THR A 202 -7.51 3.05 9.79
N LEU A 203 -6.57 3.92 9.43
CA LEU A 203 -6.73 5.35 9.29
C LEU A 203 -6.74 5.76 7.81
N ARG A 204 -7.32 6.92 7.52
CA ARG A 204 -7.32 7.48 6.16
C ARG A 204 -6.02 8.28 5.96
N ASN A 205 -5.61 8.49 4.72
CA ASN A 205 -4.42 9.33 4.44
C ASN A 205 -4.54 10.76 4.97
N GLN A 206 -5.77 11.28 5.08
CA GLN A 206 -6.03 12.60 5.65
C GLN A 206 -5.62 12.71 7.14
N ASP A 207 -5.45 11.57 7.83
CA ASP A 207 -5.02 11.53 9.23
C ASP A 207 -3.48 11.62 9.37
N LEU A 208 -2.74 11.59 8.26
CA LEU A 208 -1.27 11.65 8.24
C LEU A 208 -0.68 12.94 8.84
N PRO A 209 -1.23 14.15 8.63
CA PRO A 209 -0.71 15.37 9.26
C PRO A 209 -0.83 15.32 10.79
N ALA A 210 -1.92 14.77 11.31
CA ALA A 210 -2.12 14.63 12.75
C ALA A 210 -1.18 13.57 13.35
N LEU A 211 -0.93 12.46 12.66
CA LEU A 211 0.12 11.50 13.02
C LEU A 211 1.52 12.14 13.01
N SER A 212 1.80 13.00 12.03
CA SER A 212 3.09 13.70 11.94
C SER A 212 3.29 14.66 13.11
N ALA A 213 2.24 15.35 13.54
CA ALA A 213 2.25 16.22 14.71
C ALA A 213 2.47 15.42 16.01
N ALA A 214 1.79 14.28 16.16
CA ALA A 214 1.92 13.40 17.32
C ALA A 214 3.31 12.72 17.42
N LEU A 215 3.96 12.49 16.27
CA LEU A 215 5.32 11.93 16.19
C LEU A 215 6.42 13.01 16.18
N GLY A 216 6.06 14.29 16.08
CA GLY A 216 7.02 15.39 15.97
C GLY A 216 7.87 15.37 14.70
N THR A 217 7.34 14.84 13.59
CA THR A 217 8.06 14.72 12.32
C THR A 217 7.39 15.46 11.18
N PRO A 218 8.13 15.82 10.11
CA PRO A 218 7.51 16.36 8.90
C PRO A 218 6.70 15.27 8.18
N THR A 219 5.54 15.65 7.64
CA THR A 219 4.56 14.74 7.00
C THR A 219 5.17 13.83 5.92
N LYS A 220 6.19 14.32 5.20
CA LYS A 220 6.89 13.54 4.15
C LYS A 220 7.71 12.37 4.73
N GLU A 221 8.21 12.49 5.95
CA GLU A 221 9.08 11.50 6.59
C GLU A 221 8.33 10.59 7.56
N THR A 222 7.12 10.99 7.97
CA THR A 222 6.31 10.29 8.96
C THR A 222 6.10 8.81 8.62
N LEU A 223 5.74 8.47 7.37
CA LEU A 223 5.56 7.08 6.96
C LEU A 223 6.86 6.26 7.08
N GLY A 224 8.00 6.84 6.71
CA GLY A 224 9.30 6.19 6.84
C GLY A 224 9.77 6.05 8.28
N MET A 225 9.39 6.98 9.16
CA MET A 225 9.63 6.85 10.60
C MET A 225 8.72 5.78 11.22
N MET A 226 7.43 5.77 10.88
CA MET A 226 6.48 4.76 11.35
C MET A 226 6.90 3.35 10.94
N ASP A 227 7.41 3.17 9.72
CA ASP A 227 7.98 1.90 9.26
C ASP A 227 9.20 1.49 10.08
N ARG A 228 10.14 2.41 10.34
CA ARG A 228 11.33 2.15 11.18
C ARG A 228 10.99 1.77 12.63
N LEU A 229 9.89 2.31 13.15
CA LEU A 229 9.40 2.03 14.50
C LEU A 229 8.47 0.80 14.58
N ASP A 230 8.25 0.13 13.44
CA ASP A 230 7.35 -1.03 13.29
C ASP A 230 5.89 -0.71 13.69
N LEU A 231 5.46 0.54 13.49
CA LEU A 231 4.11 1.03 13.80
C LEU A 231 3.10 0.71 12.70
N LEU A 232 3.55 0.45 11.47
CA LEU A 232 2.68 0.12 10.34
C LEU A 232 2.26 -1.35 10.41
N ALA A 233 0.96 -1.60 10.49
CA ALA A 233 0.39 -2.94 10.43
C ALA A 233 -0.04 -3.31 9.01
N TYR A 234 -0.18 -4.61 8.72
CA TYR A 234 -0.84 -5.10 7.51
C TYR A 234 -2.14 -5.75 7.89
N PRO A 235 -3.27 -5.38 7.24
CA PRO A 235 -4.49 -6.14 7.38
C PRO A 235 -4.20 -7.57 6.92
N GLN A 236 -4.49 -8.54 7.79
CA GLN A 236 -4.45 -9.97 7.48
C GLN A 236 -5.68 -10.34 6.64
#